data_AF-A0A8W8LML1-F1
#
_entry.id   AF-A0A8W8LML1-F1
#
_cell.length_a   1.000
_cell.length_b   1.000
_cell.length_c   1.000
_cell.angle_alpha   90.00
_cell.angle_beta   90.00
_cell.angle_gamma   90.00
#
_symmetry.space_group_name_H-M   'P 1'
#
loop_
_entity.id
_entity.type
_entity.pdbx_description
1 polymer ?
#
loop_
_entity_poly.entity_id
_entity_poly.type
_entity_poly.pdbx_seq_one_letter_code
_entity_poly.pdbx_strand_id
1 'polypeptide(L)'
;MTAINEHGEDLHKEIDNIIQKLKSDLDEIDSKNLALLKKQEDKITSIISEITKVIAKLKMLMNSDDVRLISAYKFRNAEFRRLPPKLTVSLPSFIPQNINKKQLGSLSVITRSDPYSPPKIAEQFSQLYDNEWTDAFSDKYSMTEEVVITKLLQITEESYKYCKDFSSKRYTDIVADLTLSKRAEPNDLLKSLQEMGALVYESFYRELGLGHEWKKSVEPFIKECVRICWLMVDRDNPIYMKSSEKRGSEFDTDLYRYYTRSGQKVDYIVWPALFLHENGPLLCKGVAQPMAGK
;
A
#
# COMPACT_ATOMS: atom_id res chain seq x y z
N MET A 1 2.02 -26.35 -12.73
CA MET A 1 2.50 -26.90 -11.44
C MET A 1 3.99 -26.65 -11.28
N THR A 2 4.82 -27.07 -12.24
CA THR A 2 6.28 -26.93 -12.20
C THR A 2 6.76 -25.49 -12.02
N ALA A 3 6.26 -24.53 -12.80
CA ALA A 3 6.65 -23.11 -12.67
C ALA A 3 6.28 -22.47 -11.32
N ILE A 4 5.21 -22.94 -10.65
CA ILE A 4 4.82 -22.44 -9.32
C ILE A 4 5.79 -22.98 -8.28
N ASN A 5 6.17 -24.25 -8.40
CA ASN A 5 7.14 -24.86 -7.49
C ASN A 5 8.53 -24.24 -7.68
N GLU A 6 8.97 -24.04 -8.92
CA GLU A 6 10.24 -23.35 -9.25
C GLU A 6 10.28 -21.93 -8.66
N HIS A 7 9.22 -21.15 -8.85
CA HIS A 7 9.15 -19.80 -8.28
C HIS A 7 9.13 -19.82 -6.73
N GLY A 8 8.45 -20.79 -6.13
CA GLY A 8 8.47 -20.98 -4.67
C GLY A 8 9.87 -21.33 -4.15
N GLU A 9 10.60 -22.19 -4.87
CA GLU A 9 11.99 -22.54 -4.55
C GLU A 9 12.92 -21.32 -4.66
N ASP A 10 12.74 -20.48 -5.68
CA ASP A 10 13.52 -19.24 -5.85
C ASP A 10 13.28 -18.25 -4.70
N LEU A 11 12.02 -18.06 -4.29
CA LEU A 11 11.67 -17.19 -3.15
C LEU A 11 12.25 -17.72 -1.83
N HIS A 12 12.18 -19.03 -1.59
CA HIS A 12 12.80 -19.63 -0.40
C HIS A 12 14.32 -19.41 -0.40
N LYS A 13 14.96 -19.56 -1.55
CA LYS A 13 16.40 -19.33 -1.71
C LYS A 13 16.79 -17.87 -1.45
N GLU A 14 16.00 -16.90 -1.91
CA GLU A 14 16.25 -15.49 -1.59
C GLU A 14 16.11 -15.20 -0.09
N ILE A 15 15.08 -15.73 0.56
CA ILE A 15 14.87 -15.59 2.01
C ILE A 15 16.07 -16.17 2.77
N ASP A 16 16.51 -17.38 2.41
CA ASP A 16 17.67 -18.02 3.02
C ASP A 16 18.93 -17.18 2.84
N ASN A 17 19.17 -16.63 1.64
CA ASN A 17 20.32 -15.76 1.38
C ASN A 17 20.31 -14.50 2.28
N ILE A 18 19.15 -13.88 2.47
CA ILE A 18 19.00 -12.71 3.36
C ILE A 18 19.28 -13.11 4.80
N ILE A 19 18.76 -14.24 5.26
CA ILE A 19 18.99 -14.76 6.62
C ILE A 19 20.48 -15.04 6.83
N GLN A 20 21.16 -15.66 5.87
CA GLN A 20 22.59 -15.95 5.98
C GLN A 20 23.43 -14.67 6.03
N LYS A 21 23.06 -13.66 5.24
CA LYS A 21 23.72 -12.35 5.28
C LYS A 21 23.57 -11.70 6.66
N LEU A 22 22.37 -11.70 7.23
CA LEU A 22 22.12 -11.16 8.57
C LEU A 22 22.92 -11.88 9.66
N LYS A 23 23.04 -13.21 9.57
CA LYS A 23 23.89 -14.00 10.48
C LYS A 23 25.37 -13.63 10.33
N SER A 24 25.86 -13.51 9.11
CA SER A 24 27.26 -13.12 8.86
C SER A 24 27.57 -11.72 9.39
N ASP A 25 26.67 -10.76 9.19
CA ASP A 25 26.83 -9.39 9.71
C ASP A 25 26.88 -9.38 11.25
N LEU A 26 26.06 -10.22 11.89
CA LEU A 26 26.04 -10.41 13.34
C LEU A 26 27.36 -11.02 13.85
N ASP A 27 27.83 -12.10 13.22
CA ASP A 27 29.09 -12.76 13.57
C ASP A 27 30.30 -11.81 13.42
N GLU A 28 30.27 -10.92 12.43
CA GLU A 28 31.31 -9.90 12.24
C GLU A 28 31.31 -8.86 13.37
N ILE A 29 30.13 -8.39 13.79
CA ILE A 29 30.00 -7.46 14.93
C ILE A 29 30.52 -8.11 16.22
N ASP A 30 30.11 -9.35 16.49
CA ASP A 30 30.53 -10.08 17.68
C ASP A 30 32.04 -10.32 17.68
N SER A 31 32.62 -10.68 16.53
CA SER A 31 34.06 -10.86 16.37
C SER A 31 34.84 -9.56 16.65
N LYS A 32 34.36 -8.41 16.16
CA LYS A 32 34.97 -7.10 16.41
C LYS A 32 34.88 -6.70 17.89
N ASN A 33 33.72 -6.90 18.51
CA ASN A 33 33.49 -6.63 19.92
C ASN A 33 34.41 -7.50 20.80
N LEU A 34 34.52 -8.80 20.50
CA LEU A 34 35.38 -9.74 21.21
C LEU A 34 36.86 -9.32 21.12
N ALA A 35 37.35 -8.99 19.93
CA ALA A 35 38.74 -8.57 19.72
C ALA A 35 39.07 -7.28 20.51
N LEU A 36 38.13 -6.34 20.55
CA LEU A 36 38.28 -5.09 21.28
C LEU A 36 38.32 -5.31 22.80
N LEU A 37 37.43 -6.14 23.33
CA LEU A 37 37.40 -6.54 24.74
C LEU A 37 38.68 -7.28 25.12
N LYS A 38 39.14 -8.22 24.28
CA LYS A 38 40.37 -8.98 24.53
C LYS A 38 41.61 -8.07 24.63
N LYS A 39 41.71 -7.11 23.71
CA LYS A 39 42.78 -6.09 23.74
C LYS A 39 42.75 -5.24 25.00
N GLN A 40 41.57 -4.97 25.55
CA GLN A 40 41.44 -4.25 26.82
C GLN A 40 41.83 -5.13 28.01
N GLU A 41 41.41 -6.39 28.02
CA GLU A 41 41.78 -7.39 29.03
C GLU A 41 43.30 -7.55 29.11
N ASP A 42 43.99 -7.69 27.98
CA ASP A 42 45.44 -7.85 27.92
C ASP A 42 46.18 -6.63 28.49
N LYS A 43 45.68 -5.42 28.19
CA LYS A 43 46.23 -4.16 28.75
C LYS A 43 46.06 -4.10 30.26
N ILE A 44 44.86 -4.44 30.77
CA ILE A 44 44.59 -4.46 32.21
C ILE A 44 45.50 -5.49 32.89
N THR A 45 45.61 -6.68 32.32
CA THR A 45 46.46 -7.77 32.84
C THR A 45 47.94 -7.35 32.89
N SER A 46 48.44 -6.68 31.85
CA SER A 46 49.79 -6.14 31.82
C SER A 46 50.03 -5.08 32.90
N ILE A 47 49.10 -4.14 33.09
CA ILE A 47 49.19 -3.12 34.15
C ILE A 47 49.17 -3.76 35.54
N ILE A 48 48.28 -4.73 35.78
CA ILE A 48 48.24 -5.49 37.05
C ILE A 48 49.60 -6.14 37.31
N SER A 49 50.20 -6.81 36.31
CA SER A 49 51.53 -7.42 36.44
C SER A 49 52.62 -6.41 36.81
N GLU A 50 52.62 -5.22 36.19
CA GLU A 50 53.56 -4.15 36.53
C GLU A 50 53.37 -3.64 37.97
N ILE A 51 52.12 -3.42 38.39
CA ILE A 51 51.80 -3.01 39.76
C ILE A 51 52.28 -4.07 40.75
N THR A 52 52.04 -5.35 40.48
CA THR A 52 52.51 -6.46 41.33
C THR A 52 54.03 -6.45 41.47
N LYS A 53 54.78 -6.24 40.39
CA LYS A 53 56.25 -6.14 40.42
C LYS A 53 56.73 -4.94 41.23
N VAL A 54 56.09 -3.78 41.07
CA VAL A 54 56.41 -2.57 41.84
C VAL A 54 56.16 -2.77 43.33
N ILE A 55 55.03 -3.38 43.72
CA ILE A 55 54.72 -3.69 45.11
C ILE A 55 55.78 -4.63 45.71
N ALA A 56 56.19 -5.67 44.99
CA ALA A 56 57.25 -6.57 45.45
C ALA A 56 58.58 -5.83 45.68
N LYS A 57 58.99 -4.97 44.73
CA LYS A 57 60.20 -4.15 44.87
C LYS A 57 60.12 -3.19 46.06
N LEU A 58 58.98 -2.54 46.26
CA LEU A 58 58.75 -1.65 47.41
C LEU A 58 58.84 -2.39 48.74
N LYS A 59 58.28 -3.61 48.83
CA LYS A 59 58.43 -4.46 50.03
C LYS A 59 59.89 -4.82 50.31
N MET A 60 60.69 -5.12 49.29
CA MET A 60 62.13 -5.37 49.45
C MET A 60 62.87 -4.12 49.95
N LEU A 61 62.57 -2.95 49.35
CA LEU A 61 63.15 -1.67 49.77
C LEU A 61 62.79 -1.30 51.21
N MET A 62 61.56 -1.55 51.64
CA MET A 62 61.13 -1.30 53.03
C MET A 62 61.89 -2.14 54.05
N ASN A 63 62.35 -3.33 53.68
CA ASN A 63 63.11 -4.23 54.54
C ASN A 63 64.64 -4.02 54.43
N SER A 64 65.09 -3.00 53.69
CA SER A 64 66.51 -2.70 53.45
C SER A 64 66.99 -1.57 54.34
N ASP A 65 68.10 -1.79 55.06
CA ASP A 65 68.75 -0.76 55.89
C ASP A 65 69.62 0.23 55.06
N ASP A 66 69.81 -0.02 53.76
CA ASP A 66 70.56 0.87 52.87
C ASP A 66 69.71 2.07 52.39
N VAL A 67 69.91 3.22 53.06
CA VAL A 67 69.28 4.50 52.76
C VAL A 67 69.52 4.98 51.32
N ARG A 68 70.65 4.59 50.69
CA ARG A 68 70.97 5.00 49.31
C ARG A 68 69.97 4.39 48.32
N LEU A 69 69.56 3.14 48.54
CA LEU A 69 68.57 2.45 47.71
C LEU A 69 67.18 3.09 47.82
N ILE A 70 66.80 3.54 49.01
CA ILE A 70 65.53 4.21 49.27
C ILE A 70 65.51 5.58 48.57
N SER A 71 66.57 6.37 48.73
CA SER A 71 66.69 7.71 48.14
C SER A 71 66.70 7.71 46.60
N ALA A 72 67.17 6.63 45.98
CA ALA A 72 67.22 6.48 44.53
C ALA A 72 65.89 6.02 43.89
N TYR A 73 64.88 5.64 44.68
CA TYR A 73 63.60 5.17 44.16
C TYR A 73 62.75 6.32 43.58
N LYS A 74 62.33 6.18 42.31
CA LYS A 74 61.40 7.10 41.64
C LYS A 74 59.98 6.56 41.66
N PHE A 75 59.07 7.36 42.19
CA PHE A 75 57.66 6.99 42.34
C PHE A 75 56.88 7.13 41.02
N ARG A 76 56.20 6.06 40.61
CA ARG A 76 55.43 5.99 39.34
C ARG A 76 53.90 5.94 39.53
N ASN A 77 53.35 6.23 40.73
CA ASN A 77 51.90 6.02 40.95
C ASN A 77 50.99 6.90 40.10
N ALA A 78 51.47 8.04 39.57
CA ALA A 78 50.70 8.85 38.63
C ALA A 78 50.34 8.07 37.35
N GLU A 79 51.22 7.17 36.90
CA GLU A 79 50.99 6.32 35.73
C GLU A 79 49.94 5.25 36.03
N PHE A 80 49.99 4.61 37.20
CA PHE A 80 49.06 3.55 37.61
C PHE A 80 47.66 4.06 38.03
N ARG A 81 47.52 5.35 38.36
CA ARG A 81 46.22 5.97 38.66
C ARG A 81 45.38 6.27 37.41
N ARG A 82 45.97 6.16 36.21
CA ARG A 82 45.24 6.35 34.96
C ARG A 82 44.40 5.12 34.65
N LEU A 83 43.07 5.28 34.71
CA LEU A 83 42.15 4.21 34.33
C LEU A 83 42.19 3.98 32.81
N PRO A 84 41.99 2.73 32.35
CA PRO A 84 41.73 2.46 30.95
C PRO A 84 40.52 3.27 30.46
N PRO A 85 40.50 3.70 29.19
CA PRO A 85 39.34 4.37 28.60
C PRO A 85 38.08 3.50 28.75
N LYS A 86 36.93 4.14 29.05
CA LYS A 86 35.65 3.44 29.05
C LYS A 86 35.33 3.01 27.63
N LEU A 87 35.05 1.72 27.46
CA LEU A 87 34.70 1.12 26.18
C LEU A 87 33.19 1.02 26.09
N THR A 88 32.62 1.61 25.03
CA THR A 88 31.19 1.52 24.73
C THR A 88 31.02 0.47 23.65
N VAL A 89 30.66 -0.74 24.05
CA VAL A 89 30.24 -1.83 23.14
C VAL A 89 28.75 -2.03 23.29
N SER A 90 28.02 -2.02 22.18
CA SER A 90 26.60 -2.34 22.13
C SER A 90 26.41 -3.78 21.67
N LEU A 91 25.52 -4.50 22.35
CA LEU A 91 25.10 -5.82 21.91
C LEU A 91 24.06 -5.68 20.80
N PRO A 92 24.22 -6.39 19.67
CA PRO A 92 23.21 -6.45 18.64
C PRO A 92 21.93 -7.12 19.16
N SER A 93 20.77 -6.59 18.80
CA SER A 93 19.47 -7.19 19.10
C SER A 93 18.67 -7.39 17.81
N PHE A 94 18.10 -8.57 17.65
CA PHE A 94 17.21 -8.86 16.53
C PHE A 94 15.76 -8.61 16.95
N ILE A 95 15.07 -7.74 16.21
CA ILE A 95 13.65 -7.47 16.39
C ILE A 95 12.93 -7.92 15.11
N PRO A 96 12.13 -9.00 15.16
CA PRO A 96 11.41 -9.46 13.97
C PRO A 96 10.35 -8.43 13.56
N GLN A 97 10.38 -8.05 12.29
CA GLN A 97 9.32 -7.23 11.68
C GLN A 97 8.10 -8.11 11.39
N ASN A 98 6.90 -7.57 11.61
CA ASN A 98 5.67 -8.29 11.27
C ASN A 98 5.46 -8.27 9.75
N ILE A 99 5.42 -9.44 9.13
CA ILE A 99 5.20 -9.57 7.69
C ILE A 99 3.68 -9.62 7.43
N ASN A 100 3.19 -8.67 6.64
CA ASN A 100 1.79 -8.65 6.22
C ASN A 100 1.48 -9.85 5.30
N LYS A 101 0.70 -10.80 5.81
CA LYS A 101 0.29 -12.01 5.06
C LYS A 101 -0.43 -11.71 3.74
N LYS A 102 -1.08 -10.54 3.60
CA LYS A 102 -1.72 -10.13 2.34
C LYS A 102 -0.70 -9.84 1.25
N GLN A 103 0.47 -9.27 1.59
CA GLN A 103 1.55 -8.98 0.64
C GLN A 103 2.23 -10.26 0.13
N LEU A 104 2.29 -11.31 0.96
CA LEU A 104 2.71 -12.65 0.51
C LEU A 104 1.74 -13.23 -0.53
N GLY A 105 0.43 -13.00 -0.38
CA GLY A 105 -0.58 -13.41 -1.36
C GLY A 105 -0.45 -12.73 -2.72
N SER A 106 0.09 -11.50 -2.78
CA SER A 106 0.35 -10.80 -4.04
C SER A 106 1.59 -11.29 -4.81
N LEU A 107 2.44 -12.12 -4.19
CA LEU A 107 3.62 -12.70 -4.86
C LEU A 107 3.26 -13.82 -5.84
N SER A 108 2.02 -14.30 -5.81
CA SER A 108 1.51 -15.30 -6.76
C SER A 108 0.08 -14.99 -7.17
N VAL A 109 -0.12 -14.69 -8.45
CA VAL A 109 -1.46 -14.58 -9.03
C VAL A 109 -1.83 -15.93 -9.62
N ILE A 110 -2.71 -16.69 -8.96
CA ILE A 110 -3.47 -17.72 -9.65
C ILE A 110 -4.56 -16.96 -10.43
N THR A 111 -4.44 -16.87 -11.76
CA THR A 111 -5.52 -16.41 -12.62
C THR A 111 -6.64 -17.46 -12.68
N ARG A 112 -7.29 -17.75 -11.55
CA ARG A 112 -8.72 -18.07 -11.60
C ARG A 112 -9.37 -16.72 -11.85
N SER A 113 -10.11 -16.59 -12.94
CA SER A 113 -10.80 -15.37 -13.34
C SER A 113 -11.55 -14.78 -12.16
N ASP A 114 -10.89 -13.87 -11.42
CA ASP A 114 -11.50 -13.18 -10.31
C ASP A 114 -12.66 -12.38 -10.93
N PRO A 115 -13.92 -12.68 -10.57
CA PRO A 115 -15.07 -11.95 -11.12
C PRO A 115 -15.00 -10.46 -10.78
N TYR A 116 -14.16 -10.10 -9.80
CA TYR A 116 -13.87 -8.75 -9.40
C TYR A 116 -12.53 -8.27 -9.95
N SER A 117 -11.82 -8.93 -10.86
CA SER A 117 -10.60 -8.33 -11.45
C SER A 117 -10.91 -7.06 -12.26
N PRO A 118 -9.97 -6.11 -12.42
CA PRO A 118 -10.23 -4.88 -13.19
C PRO A 118 -10.72 -5.13 -14.62
N PRO A 119 -10.18 -6.09 -15.39
CA PRO A 119 -10.72 -6.42 -16.71
C PRO A 119 -12.16 -6.95 -16.65
N LYS A 120 -12.50 -7.77 -15.64
CA LYS A 120 -13.85 -8.33 -15.51
C LYS A 120 -14.88 -7.30 -15.05
N ILE A 121 -14.47 -6.31 -14.25
CA ILE A 121 -15.31 -5.16 -13.93
C ILE A 121 -15.53 -4.29 -15.17
N ALA A 122 -14.47 -4.04 -15.95
CA ALA A 122 -14.61 -3.28 -17.20
C ALA A 122 -15.56 -3.98 -18.19
N GLU A 123 -15.54 -5.32 -18.24
CA GLU A 123 -16.49 -6.12 -19.00
C GLU A 123 -17.92 -5.96 -18.46
N GLN A 124 -18.14 -6.06 -17.13
CA GLN A 124 -19.45 -5.82 -16.51
C GLN A 124 -19.95 -4.39 -16.75
N PHE A 125 -19.06 -3.40 -16.71
CA PHE A 125 -19.40 -2.01 -17.00
C PHE A 125 -19.79 -1.80 -18.47
N SER A 126 -19.17 -2.55 -19.39
CA SER A 126 -19.58 -2.54 -20.80
C SER A 126 -20.94 -3.21 -20.98
N GLN A 127 -21.20 -4.32 -20.27
CA GLN A 127 -22.51 -4.99 -20.27
C GLN A 127 -23.63 -4.11 -19.71
N LEU A 128 -23.34 -3.28 -18.71
CA LEU A 128 -24.29 -2.30 -18.17
C LEU A 128 -24.79 -1.31 -19.25
N TYR A 129 -23.90 -0.92 -20.17
CA TYR A 129 -24.28 -0.08 -21.31
C TYR A 129 -25.14 -0.85 -22.32
N ASP A 130 -24.77 -2.08 -22.64
CA ASP A 130 -25.47 -2.89 -23.64
C ASP A 130 -26.86 -3.35 -23.16
N ASN A 131 -27.05 -3.52 -21.84
CA ASN A 131 -28.28 -4.01 -21.23
C ASN A 131 -29.08 -2.88 -20.55
N GLU A 132 -28.85 -2.61 -19.26
CA GLU A 132 -29.75 -1.79 -18.44
C GLU A 132 -29.79 -0.33 -18.90
N TRP A 133 -28.71 0.21 -19.48
CA TRP A 133 -28.74 1.54 -20.09
C TRP A 133 -29.65 1.56 -21.32
N THR A 134 -29.58 0.55 -22.18
CA THR A 134 -30.37 0.44 -23.41
C THR A 134 -31.85 0.23 -23.10
N ASP A 135 -32.17 -0.57 -22.07
CA ASP A 135 -33.53 -0.73 -21.57
C ASP A 135 -34.06 0.58 -20.97
N ALA A 136 -33.28 1.21 -20.08
CA ALA A 136 -33.63 2.49 -19.51
C ALA A 136 -33.75 3.59 -20.58
N PHE A 137 -33.05 3.49 -21.70
CA PHE A 137 -33.16 4.42 -22.83
C PHE A 137 -34.45 4.19 -23.63
N SER A 138 -34.83 2.94 -23.87
CA SER A 138 -35.94 2.54 -24.76
C SER A 138 -37.34 2.91 -24.24
N ASP A 139 -37.52 3.06 -22.93
CA ASP A 139 -38.82 3.29 -22.29
C ASP A 139 -39.37 4.73 -22.39
N LYS A 140 -38.92 5.53 -23.38
CA LYS A 140 -39.00 7.01 -23.28
C LYS A 140 -39.73 7.68 -24.41
N TYR A 141 -41.06 7.65 -24.33
CA TYR A 141 -41.98 8.21 -25.33
C TYR A 141 -42.22 9.74 -25.25
N SER A 142 -41.50 10.49 -24.40
CA SER A 142 -41.82 11.92 -24.14
C SER A 142 -40.63 12.90 -24.09
N MET A 143 -39.38 12.44 -24.20
CA MET A 143 -38.18 13.29 -24.09
C MET A 143 -37.30 13.17 -25.34
N THR A 144 -36.46 14.18 -25.61
CA THR A 144 -35.43 14.05 -26.66
C THR A 144 -34.33 13.09 -26.21
N GLU A 145 -33.76 12.37 -27.17
CA GLU A 145 -32.65 11.43 -26.96
C GLU A 145 -31.49 12.06 -26.18
N GLU A 146 -31.07 13.28 -26.55
CA GLU A 146 -29.98 13.99 -25.88
C GLU A 146 -30.24 14.23 -24.38
N VAL A 147 -31.47 14.57 -23.99
CA VAL A 147 -31.82 14.79 -22.59
C VAL A 147 -31.85 13.46 -21.83
N VAL A 148 -32.31 12.38 -22.46
CA VAL A 148 -32.26 11.04 -21.89
C VAL A 148 -30.82 10.63 -21.62
N ILE A 149 -29.95 10.74 -22.62
CA ILE A 149 -28.53 10.40 -22.53
C ILE A 149 -27.86 11.20 -21.41
N THR A 150 -28.11 12.51 -21.36
CA THR A 150 -27.56 13.39 -20.31
C THR A 150 -27.95 12.93 -18.91
N LYS A 151 -29.23 12.56 -18.69
CA LYS A 151 -29.70 12.08 -17.39
C LYS A 151 -29.11 10.71 -17.02
N LEU A 152 -28.97 9.80 -17.98
CA LEU A 152 -28.38 8.48 -17.73
C LEU A 152 -26.88 8.59 -17.43
N LEU A 153 -26.15 9.42 -18.19
CA LEU A 153 -24.74 9.70 -17.93
C LEU A 153 -24.55 10.35 -16.55
N GLN A 154 -25.41 11.30 -16.17
CA GLN A 154 -25.40 11.92 -14.85
C GLN A 154 -25.51 10.87 -13.74
N ILE A 155 -26.42 9.89 -13.87
CA ILE A 155 -26.55 8.80 -12.89
C ILE A 155 -25.23 8.02 -12.78
N THR A 156 -24.60 7.67 -13.90
CA THR A 156 -23.34 6.90 -13.91
C THR A 156 -22.20 7.67 -13.25
N GLU A 157 -22.00 8.95 -13.62
CA GLU A 157 -20.94 9.78 -13.07
C GLU A 157 -21.17 10.12 -11.59
N GLU A 158 -22.41 10.43 -11.19
CA GLU A 158 -22.75 10.68 -9.79
C GLU A 158 -22.63 9.42 -8.93
N SER A 159 -23.00 8.24 -9.46
CA SER A 159 -22.79 6.96 -8.77
C SER A 159 -21.31 6.73 -8.49
N TYR A 160 -20.45 6.92 -9.50
CA TYR A 160 -19.00 6.75 -9.34
C TYR A 160 -18.42 7.70 -8.31
N LYS A 161 -18.77 8.99 -8.41
CA LYS A 161 -18.33 10.01 -7.46
C LYS A 161 -18.81 9.70 -6.04
N TYR A 162 -20.08 9.35 -5.88
CA TYR A 162 -20.66 9.02 -4.58
C TYR A 162 -19.96 7.82 -3.95
N CYS A 163 -19.74 6.74 -4.69
CA CYS A 163 -19.01 5.58 -4.20
C CYS A 163 -17.58 5.95 -3.77
N LYS A 164 -16.86 6.78 -4.56
CA LYS A 164 -15.51 7.24 -4.24
C LYS A 164 -15.46 8.06 -2.95
N ASP A 165 -16.40 8.99 -2.79
CA ASP A 165 -16.52 9.85 -1.60
C ASP A 165 -16.92 9.03 -0.36
N PHE A 166 -17.85 8.08 -0.53
CA PHE A 166 -18.32 7.19 0.53
C PHE A 166 -17.19 6.27 1.02
N SER A 167 -16.43 5.65 0.11
CA SER A 167 -15.26 4.84 0.45
C SER A 167 -14.18 5.65 1.16
N SER A 168 -13.91 6.87 0.70
CA SER A 168 -12.93 7.77 1.33
C SER A 168 -13.30 8.15 2.76
N LYS A 169 -14.59 8.45 3.03
CA LYS A 169 -15.10 8.72 4.39
C LYS A 169 -15.06 7.47 5.29
N ARG A 170 -15.35 6.29 4.74
CA ARG A 170 -15.26 5.01 5.49
C ARG A 170 -13.83 4.75 5.99
N TYR A 171 -12.80 5.12 5.22
CA TYR A 171 -11.41 4.99 5.67
C TYR A 171 -11.13 5.83 6.92
N THR A 172 -11.66 7.06 7.00
CA THR A 172 -11.49 7.90 8.20
C THR A 172 -12.23 7.37 9.41
N ASP A 173 -13.43 6.82 9.22
CA ASP A 173 -14.24 6.26 10.31
C ASP A 173 -13.68 4.91 10.81
N ILE A 174 -13.21 4.05 9.91
CA ILE A 174 -12.54 2.78 10.27
C ILE A 174 -11.19 3.05 10.94
N VAL A 175 -10.39 4.00 10.45
CA VAL A 175 -9.14 4.38 11.12
C VAL A 175 -9.46 4.94 12.52
N ALA A 176 -10.48 5.78 12.67
CA ALA A 176 -10.92 6.27 13.98
C ALA A 176 -11.38 5.13 14.91
N ASP A 177 -12.19 4.20 14.42
CA ASP A 177 -12.67 3.03 15.17
C ASP A 177 -11.54 2.03 15.50
N LEU A 178 -10.58 1.81 14.60
CA LEU A 178 -9.41 0.96 14.83
C LEU A 178 -8.43 1.59 15.82
N THR A 179 -8.39 2.93 15.90
CA THR A 179 -7.62 3.64 16.94
C THR A 179 -8.24 3.43 18.33
N LEU A 180 -9.52 3.04 18.41
CA LEU A 180 -10.28 2.87 19.66
C LEU A 180 -10.64 1.42 20.02
N SER A 181 -10.76 0.51 19.05
CA SER A 181 -11.36 -0.81 19.27
C SER A 181 -10.52 -1.93 18.66
N LYS A 182 -9.77 -2.63 19.52
CA LYS A 182 -9.19 -3.94 19.18
C LYS A 182 -10.31 -4.99 19.02
N ARG A 183 -10.76 -5.26 17.79
CA ARG A 183 -11.10 -6.59 17.21
C ARG A 183 -12.14 -6.52 16.07
N ALA A 184 -11.84 -7.18 14.96
CA ALA A 184 -12.84 -7.78 14.06
C ALA A 184 -12.23 -9.02 13.38
N GLU A 185 -13.01 -10.10 13.25
CA GLU A 185 -12.61 -11.36 12.60
C GLU A 185 -12.80 -11.27 11.06
N PRO A 186 -12.03 -12.02 10.24
CA PRO A 186 -12.01 -11.85 8.77
C PRO A 186 -13.33 -12.16 8.03
N ASN A 187 -14.16 -13.08 8.54
CA ASN A 187 -15.44 -13.41 7.91
C ASN A 187 -16.52 -12.33 8.11
N ASP A 188 -16.39 -11.52 9.16
CA ASP A 188 -17.29 -10.38 9.41
C ASP A 188 -17.05 -9.26 8.40
N LEU A 189 -15.83 -9.15 7.87
CA LEU A 189 -15.47 -8.16 6.85
C LEU A 189 -16.16 -8.44 5.51
N LEU A 190 -16.20 -9.70 5.06
CA LEU A 190 -16.83 -10.08 3.78
C LEU A 190 -18.35 -9.89 3.80
N LYS A 191 -18.99 -10.20 4.93
CA LYS A 191 -20.42 -9.96 5.12
C LYS A 191 -20.73 -8.46 5.22
N SER A 192 -19.88 -7.71 5.92
CA SER A 192 -19.97 -6.24 5.97
C SER A 192 -19.82 -5.60 4.59
N LEU A 193 -18.95 -6.12 3.73
CA LEU A 193 -18.75 -5.65 2.35
C LEU A 193 -20.02 -5.79 1.49
N GLN A 194 -20.75 -6.90 1.60
CA GLN A 194 -22.01 -7.12 0.89
C GLN A 194 -23.15 -6.25 1.43
N GLU A 195 -23.24 -6.10 2.76
CA GLU A 195 -24.21 -5.21 3.42
C GLU A 195 -23.92 -3.73 3.11
N MET A 196 -22.66 -3.35 2.92
CA MET A 196 -22.26 -2.00 2.54
C MET A 196 -22.75 -1.61 1.14
N GLY A 197 -22.68 -2.51 0.16
CA GLY A 197 -23.19 -2.21 -1.18
C GLY A 197 -24.67 -1.81 -1.18
N ALA A 198 -25.48 -2.47 -0.34
CA ALA A 198 -26.89 -2.11 -0.16
C ALA A 198 -27.06 -0.74 0.52
N LEU A 199 -26.27 -0.44 1.55
CA LEU A 199 -26.30 0.86 2.24
C LEU A 199 -25.89 2.03 1.34
N VAL A 200 -24.87 1.83 0.49
CA VAL A 200 -24.42 2.82 -0.49
C VAL A 200 -25.52 3.10 -1.50
N TYR A 201 -26.18 2.06 -2.02
CA TYR A 201 -27.32 2.22 -2.92
C TYR A 201 -28.47 3.01 -2.29
N GLU A 202 -28.95 2.61 -1.11
CA GLU A 202 -30.09 3.28 -0.46
C GLU A 202 -29.79 4.75 -0.13
N SER A 203 -28.55 5.05 0.23
CA SER A 203 -28.13 6.43 0.53
C SER A 203 -28.02 7.27 -0.75
N PHE A 204 -27.38 6.72 -1.79
CA PHE A 204 -27.30 7.36 -3.10
C PHE A 204 -28.68 7.62 -3.71
N TYR A 205 -29.57 6.62 -3.70
CA TYR A 205 -30.90 6.73 -4.31
C TYR A 205 -31.74 7.86 -3.68
N ARG A 206 -31.60 8.07 -2.37
CA ARG A 206 -32.24 9.19 -1.65
C ARG A 206 -31.65 10.55 -2.05
N GLU A 207 -30.34 10.65 -2.16
CA GLU A 207 -29.63 11.91 -2.43
C GLU A 207 -29.64 12.34 -3.91
N LEU A 208 -29.83 11.40 -4.83
CA LEU A 208 -29.81 11.65 -6.27
C LEU A 208 -30.80 12.77 -6.66
N GLY A 209 -30.38 13.78 -7.41
CA GLY A 209 -31.19 15.00 -7.66
C GLY A 209 -32.31 14.87 -8.70
N LEU A 210 -32.78 13.65 -9.02
CA LEU A 210 -33.72 13.39 -10.11
C LEU A 210 -35.19 13.29 -9.64
N GLY A 211 -36.14 13.61 -10.53
CA GLY A 211 -37.56 13.50 -10.25
C GLY A 211 -37.97 12.07 -9.87
N HIS A 212 -38.86 11.92 -8.88
CA HIS A 212 -39.25 10.63 -8.30
C HIS A 212 -39.69 9.60 -9.33
N GLU A 213 -40.61 9.98 -10.23
CA GLU A 213 -41.13 9.08 -11.27
C GLU A 213 -40.03 8.60 -12.22
N TRP A 214 -39.09 9.48 -12.56
CA TRP A 214 -37.96 9.13 -13.39
C TRP A 214 -37.02 8.15 -12.70
N LYS A 215 -36.63 8.44 -11.44
CA LYS A 215 -35.77 7.55 -10.65
C LYS A 215 -36.35 6.14 -10.58
N LYS A 216 -37.65 6.03 -10.29
CA LYS A 216 -38.34 4.76 -10.20
C LYS A 216 -38.33 4.00 -11.54
N SER A 217 -38.53 4.71 -12.65
CA SER A 217 -38.49 4.11 -13.99
C SER A 217 -37.11 3.58 -14.38
N VAL A 218 -36.02 4.18 -13.89
CA VAL A 218 -34.64 3.76 -14.20
C VAL A 218 -33.95 3.11 -13.00
N GLU A 219 -34.71 2.64 -12.02
CA GLU A 219 -34.20 2.05 -10.78
C GLU A 219 -33.24 0.87 -11.01
N PRO A 220 -33.53 -0.09 -11.93
CA PRO A 220 -32.60 -1.17 -12.22
C PRO A 220 -31.22 -0.67 -12.69
N PHE A 221 -31.22 0.35 -13.56
CA PHE A 221 -30.00 0.98 -14.05
C PHE A 221 -29.24 1.72 -12.93
N ILE A 222 -29.95 2.44 -12.06
CA ILE A 222 -29.34 3.11 -10.90
C ILE A 222 -28.65 2.09 -9.99
N LYS A 223 -29.37 1.00 -9.67
CA LYS A 223 -28.87 -0.05 -8.78
C LYS A 223 -27.59 -0.68 -9.32
N GLU A 224 -27.57 -0.98 -10.62
CA GLU A 224 -26.41 -1.59 -11.25
C GLU A 224 -25.24 -0.62 -11.43
N CYS A 225 -25.51 0.67 -11.74
CA CYS A 225 -24.50 1.73 -11.71
C CYS A 225 -23.78 1.79 -10.37
N VAL A 226 -24.53 1.86 -9.26
CA VAL A 226 -23.96 1.90 -7.91
C VAL A 226 -23.18 0.63 -7.60
N ARG A 227 -23.72 -0.54 -7.95
CA ARG A 227 -23.05 -1.83 -7.70
C ARG A 227 -21.68 -1.89 -8.38
N ILE A 228 -21.60 -1.56 -9.68
CA ILE A 228 -20.34 -1.60 -10.41
C ILE A 228 -19.39 -0.49 -9.93
N CYS A 229 -19.90 0.72 -9.70
CA CYS A 229 -19.09 1.83 -9.17
C CYS A 229 -18.48 1.51 -7.80
N TRP A 230 -19.21 0.84 -6.92
CA TRP A 230 -18.69 0.35 -5.64
C TRP A 230 -17.52 -0.62 -5.84
N LEU A 231 -17.66 -1.57 -6.76
CA LEU A 231 -16.60 -2.52 -7.10
C LEU A 231 -15.36 -1.85 -7.72
N MET A 232 -15.51 -0.71 -8.37
CA MET A 232 -14.41 0.06 -8.95
C MET A 232 -13.57 0.77 -7.88
N VAL A 233 -14.19 1.28 -6.81
CA VAL A 233 -13.53 2.17 -5.83
C VAL A 233 -13.04 1.46 -4.57
N ASP A 234 -13.62 0.32 -4.20
CA ASP A 234 -13.32 -0.40 -2.96
C ASP A 234 -12.08 -1.31 -3.10
N ARG A 235 -10.92 -0.72 -3.42
CA ARG A 235 -9.65 -1.42 -3.70
C ARG A 235 -8.42 -0.60 -3.35
N ASP A 236 -7.30 -1.30 -3.11
CA ASP A 236 -5.97 -0.68 -2.96
C ASP A 236 -5.51 0.08 -4.22
N ASN A 237 -6.06 -0.24 -5.40
CA ASN A 237 -5.90 0.53 -6.64
C ASN A 237 -7.25 0.71 -7.35
N PRO A 238 -7.95 1.84 -7.15
CA PRO A 238 -9.29 2.05 -7.68
C PRO A 238 -9.25 2.30 -9.20
N ILE A 239 -10.22 1.71 -9.90
CA ILE A 239 -10.44 1.97 -11.33
C ILE A 239 -10.85 3.43 -11.51
N TYR A 240 -10.26 4.08 -12.50
CA TYR A 240 -10.51 5.48 -12.78
C TYR A 240 -11.52 5.64 -13.91
N MET A 241 -12.67 6.26 -13.61
CA MET A 241 -13.64 6.69 -14.62
C MET A 241 -13.28 8.11 -15.07
N LYS A 242 -13.04 8.28 -16.38
CA LYS A 242 -12.71 9.59 -16.94
C LYS A 242 -13.95 10.48 -16.93
N SER A 243 -13.82 11.65 -16.30
CA SER A 243 -14.87 12.67 -16.30
C SER A 243 -15.15 13.17 -17.71
N SER A 244 -16.40 13.52 -17.97
CA SER A 244 -16.84 14.03 -19.27
C SER A 244 -15.99 15.21 -19.78
N GLU A 245 -15.60 15.14 -21.06
CA GLU A 245 -14.88 16.21 -21.72
C GLU A 245 -15.79 17.41 -22.01
N LYS A 246 -15.18 18.59 -22.17
CA LYS A 246 -15.91 19.80 -22.58
C LYS A 246 -16.35 19.67 -24.03
N ARG A 247 -17.63 19.98 -24.30
CA ARG A 247 -18.15 20.15 -25.66
C ARG A 247 -17.19 20.99 -26.52
N GLY A 248 -16.84 20.47 -27.69
CA GLY A 248 -15.92 21.09 -28.64
C GLY A 248 -14.45 20.66 -28.51
N SER A 249 -14.10 19.78 -27.56
CA SER A 249 -12.78 19.13 -27.50
C SER A 249 -12.52 18.26 -28.73
N GLU A 250 -11.25 17.96 -29.03
CA GLU A 250 -10.89 17.03 -30.10
C GLU A 250 -11.41 15.62 -29.81
N PHE A 251 -11.90 14.95 -30.85
CA PHE A 251 -12.41 13.59 -30.72
C PHE A 251 -11.26 12.59 -30.73
N ASP A 252 -11.00 11.97 -29.58
CA ASP A 252 -9.99 10.92 -29.42
C ASP A 252 -10.58 9.53 -29.72
N THR A 253 -10.20 8.95 -30.86
CA THR A 253 -10.65 7.62 -31.29
C THR A 253 -10.03 6.47 -30.49
N ASP A 254 -8.92 6.72 -29.78
CA ASP A 254 -8.32 5.74 -28.89
C ASP A 254 -9.11 5.63 -27.58
N LEU A 255 -9.79 6.71 -27.18
CA LEU A 255 -10.60 6.75 -25.96
C LEU A 255 -12.08 6.47 -26.19
N TYR A 256 -12.65 6.91 -27.32
CA TYR A 256 -14.09 6.85 -27.57
C TYR A 256 -14.44 6.17 -28.88
N ARG A 257 -15.52 5.40 -28.85
CA ARG A 257 -16.23 4.94 -30.04
C ARG A 257 -17.26 6.00 -30.45
N TYR A 258 -17.50 6.11 -31.75
CA TYR A 258 -18.59 6.94 -32.27
C TYR A 258 -19.94 6.38 -31.83
N TYR A 259 -20.83 7.26 -31.40
CA TYR A 259 -22.20 6.88 -31.06
C TYR A 259 -23.05 6.68 -32.34
N THR A 260 -23.43 7.74 -33.04
CA THR A 260 -24.22 7.63 -34.29
C THR A 260 -23.55 8.22 -35.53
N ARG A 261 -22.62 9.17 -35.36
CA ARG A 261 -21.90 9.80 -36.48
C ARG A 261 -20.42 9.96 -36.17
N SER A 262 -19.61 10.15 -37.22
CA SER A 262 -18.21 10.52 -37.09
C SER A 262 -18.03 12.05 -37.10
N GLY A 263 -16.89 12.52 -36.59
CA GLY A 263 -16.55 13.94 -36.54
C GLY A 263 -15.24 14.19 -35.81
N GLN A 264 -14.75 15.43 -35.87
CA GLN A 264 -13.46 15.82 -35.29
C GLN A 264 -13.55 16.39 -33.87
N LYS A 265 -14.75 16.80 -33.45
CA LYS A 265 -14.98 17.42 -32.14
C LYS A 265 -16.08 16.72 -31.36
N VAL A 266 -15.92 16.59 -30.06
CA VAL A 266 -16.93 16.00 -29.15
C VAL A 266 -18.11 16.95 -29.00
N ASP A 267 -19.33 16.46 -29.16
CA ASP A 267 -20.57 17.17 -28.84
C ASP A 267 -20.97 16.88 -27.39
N TYR A 268 -21.21 15.59 -27.10
CA TYR A 268 -21.51 15.09 -25.76
C TYR A 268 -21.00 13.65 -25.58
N ILE A 269 -20.72 13.29 -24.33
CA ILE A 269 -20.40 11.91 -23.94
C ILE A 269 -21.71 11.14 -23.77
N VAL A 270 -21.70 9.87 -24.18
CA VAL A 270 -22.84 8.94 -23.99
C VAL A 270 -22.50 7.94 -22.89
N TRP A 271 -21.26 7.43 -22.90
CA TRP A 271 -20.75 6.47 -21.93
C TRP A 271 -19.29 6.77 -21.61
N PRO A 272 -18.87 6.78 -20.34
CA PRO A 272 -17.52 7.18 -19.96
C PRO A 272 -16.49 6.07 -20.26
N ALA A 273 -15.22 6.48 -20.41
CA ALA A 273 -14.09 5.57 -20.55
C ALA A 273 -13.52 5.19 -19.17
N LEU A 274 -13.02 3.96 -19.03
CA LEU A 274 -12.38 3.49 -17.80
C LEU A 274 -10.89 3.20 -18.00
N PHE A 275 -10.11 3.50 -16.96
CA PHE A 275 -8.67 3.28 -16.87
C PHE A 275 -8.34 2.45 -15.65
N LEU A 276 -7.24 1.69 -15.71
CA LEU A 276 -6.83 0.81 -14.60
C LEU A 276 -6.59 1.59 -13.30
N HIS A 277 -6.06 2.81 -13.43
CA HIS A 277 -5.95 3.82 -12.39
C HIS A 277 -5.84 5.18 -13.08
N GLU A 278 -5.82 6.28 -12.31
CA GLU A 278 -5.64 7.62 -12.88
C GLU A 278 -4.31 7.69 -13.67
N ASN A 279 -4.38 8.17 -14.92
CA ASN A 279 -3.27 8.17 -15.90
C ASN A 279 -2.68 6.79 -16.25
N GLY A 280 -3.39 5.70 -15.94
CA GLY A 280 -3.00 4.32 -16.26
C GLY A 280 -3.38 3.89 -17.67
N PRO A 281 -3.19 2.60 -18.01
CA PRO A 281 -3.66 2.04 -19.28
C PRO A 281 -5.19 2.03 -19.36
N LEU A 282 -5.72 2.21 -20.57
CA LEU A 282 -7.15 2.13 -20.86
C LEU A 282 -7.67 0.70 -20.62
N LEU A 283 -8.75 0.58 -19.86
CA LEU A 283 -9.46 -0.69 -19.66
C LEU A 283 -10.62 -0.86 -20.64
N CYS A 284 -11.44 0.18 -20.81
CA CYS A 284 -12.51 0.16 -21.81
C CYS A 284 -12.73 1.54 -22.42
N LYS A 285 -13.00 1.55 -23.73
CA LYS A 285 -13.38 2.76 -24.46
C LYS A 285 -14.76 3.23 -24.02
N GLY A 286 -14.95 4.54 -23.96
CA GLY A 286 -16.27 5.14 -23.81
C GLY A 286 -17.00 5.22 -25.15
N VAL A 287 -18.18 5.84 -25.13
CA VAL A 287 -18.99 6.16 -26.30
C VAL A 287 -19.27 7.66 -26.28
N ALA A 288 -19.03 8.34 -27.40
CA ALA A 288 -19.25 9.78 -27.50
C ALA A 288 -19.85 10.15 -28.86
N GLN A 289 -20.66 11.20 -28.87
CA GLN A 289 -21.24 11.75 -30.08
C GLN A 289 -20.39 12.93 -30.56
N PRO A 290 -19.85 12.90 -31.79
CA PRO A 290 -19.20 14.05 -32.39
C PRO A 290 -20.20 15.15 -32.79
N MET A 291 -19.72 16.38 -32.90
CA MET A 291 -20.47 17.50 -33.47
C MET A 291 -20.80 17.19 -34.94
N ALA A 292 -22.00 17.57 -35.38
CA ALA A 292 -22.36 17.45 -36.78
C ALA A 292 -21.34 18.25 -37.62
N GLY A 293 -20.79 17.64 -38.67
CA GLY A 293 -19.96 18.34 -39.64
C GLY A 293 -20.75 19.48 -40.26
N LYS A 294 -20.14 20.66 -40.33
CA LYS A 294 -20.54 21.68 -41.32
C LYS A 294 -20.00 21.29 -42.68
#